data_AF-A0A1I2EHW9-F1
#
_entry.id   AF-A0A1I2EHW9-F1
#
_cell.length_a   1.000
_cell.length_b   1.000
_cell.length_c   1.000
_cell.angle_alpha   90.00
_cell.angle_beta   90.00
_cell.angle_gamma   90.00
#
_symmetry.space_group_name_H-M   'P 1'
#
loop_
_entity.id
_entity.type
_entity.pdbx_description
1 polymer ?
#
loop_
_entity_poly.entity_id
_entity_poly.type
_entity_poly.pdbx_seq_one_letter_code
_entity_poly.pdbx_strand_id
1 'polypeptide(L)'
;MERFHPLIHNTIEKGQKVDFYFELEDFDGYELEGLWEDLKVDTTHLSDYGKMAFVGDKKWQEWAAKATDFFTDSEVRFFHLQEKKKAKEWISQ
;
A
#
# COMPACT_ATOMS: atom_id res chain seq x y z
N MET A 1 5.50 -17.52 -1.07
CA MET A 1 5.24 -16.14 -1.53
C MET A 1 4.57 -16.18 -2.92
N GLU A 2 3.45 -16.89 -3.10
CA GLU A 2 2.90 -17.18 -4.45
C GLU A 2 1.41 -16.85 -4.64
N ARG A 3 0.73 -16.24 -3.65
CA ARG A 3 -0.72 -15.98 -3.74
C ARG A 3 -1.12 -14.53 -4.08
N PHE A 4 -0.23 -13.56 -3.87
CA PHE A 4 -0.54 -12.14 -4.09
C PHE A 4 -0.50 -11.75 -5.57
N HIS A 5 0.47 -12.29 -6.31
CA HIS A 5 0.71 -11.94 -7.71
C HIS A 5 -0.49 -12.14 -8.67
N PRO A 6 -1.24 -13.26 -8.64
CA PRO A 6 -2.34 -13.46 -9.60
C PRO A 6 -3.55 -12.57 -9.34
N LEU A 7 -3.78 -12.13 -8.10
CA LEU A 7 -4.91 -11.25 -7.77
C LEU A 7 -4.66 -9.82 -8.26
N ILE A 8 -3.43 -9.35 -8.08
CA ILE A 8 -2.97 -8.05 -8.58
C ILE A 8 -3.04 -8.07 -10.11
N HIS A 9 -2.43 -9.08 -10.74
CA HIS A 9 -2.39 -9.18 -12.20
C HIS A 9 -3.80 -9.21 -12.83
N ASN A 10 -4.72 -10.04 -12.32
CA ASN A 10 -6.09 -10.13 -12.84
C ASN A 10 -6.91 -8.84 -12.64
N THR A 11 -6.57 -8.01 -11.65
CA THR A 11 -7.26 -6.73 -11.43
C THR A 11 -6.73 -5.67 -12.39
N ILE A 12 -5.41 -5.63 -12.58
CA ILE A 12 -4.73 -4.75 -13.53
C ILE A 12 -5.13 -5.10 -14.97
N GLU A 13 -5.18 -6.38 -15.34
CA GLU A 13 -5.61 -6.81 -16.68
C GLU A 13 -7.06 -6.39 -17.02
N LYS A 14 -7.89 -6.14 -16.00
CA LYS A 14 -9.25 -5.61 -16.16
C LYS A 14 -9.29 -4.07 -16.27
N GLY A 15 -8.13 -3.41 -16.28
CA GLY A 15 -8.00 -1.96 -16.30
C GLY A 15 -8.46 -1.29 -15.01
N GLN A 16 -8.52 -2.04 -13.90
CA GLN A 16 -8.90 -1.50 -12.60
C GLN A 16 -7.65 -1.20 -11.78
N LYS A 17 -7.69 -0.08 -11.07
CA LYS A 17 -6.64 0.23 -10.10
C LYS A 17 -6.73 -0.70 -8.89
N VAL A 18 -5.58 -1.07 -8.36
CA VAL A 18 -5.47 -1.88 -7.15
C VAL A 18 -5.27 -0.96 -5.96
N ASP A 19 -6.18 -1.07 -4.99
CA ASP A 19 -6.09 -0.36 -3.71
C ASP A 19 -5.47 -1.28 -2.66
N PHE A 20 -4.57 -0.72 -1.84
CA PHE A 20 -3.85 -1.46 -0.81
C PHE A 20 -4.21 -0.98 0.58
N TYR A 21 -4.41 -1.93 1.49
CA TYR A 21 -4.69 -1.67 2.89
C TYR A 21 -3.72 -2.46 3.76
N PHE A 22 -2.87 -1.75 4.49
CA PHE A 22 -1.82 -2.32 5.32
C PHE A 22 -2.13 -2.03 6.80
N GLU A 23 -2.20 -3.08 7.62
CA GLU A 23 -2.24 -2.97 9.07
C GLU A 23 -0.89 -3.41 9.63
N LEU A 24 -0.23 -2.50 10.32
CA LEU A 24 1.13 -2.61 10.81
C LEU A 24 1.09 -2.42 12.33
N GLU A 25 0.66 -3.47 13.02
CA GLU A 25 0.67 -3.54 14.48
C GLU A 25 2.00 -4.16 14.93
N ASP A 26 2.70 -3.54 15.89
CA ASP A 26 3.97 -4.01 16.45
C ASP A 26 5.11 -4.23 15.43
N PHE A 27 5.14 -3.40 14.39
CA PHE A 27 6.00 -3.63 13.25
C PHE A 27 7.34 -2.87 13.35
N ASP A 28 8.46 -3.58 13.19
CA ASP A 28 9.78 -2.98 13.11
C ASP A 28 10.08 -2.64 11.65
N GLY A 29 10.23 -1.35 11.31
CA GLY A 29 10.16 -0.83 9.93
C GLY A 29 10.99 -1.53 8.84
N TYR A 30 11.93 -2.40 9.21
CA TYR A 30 12.66 -3.30 8.30
C TYR A 30 11.76 -4.25 7.50
N GLU A 31 10.70 -4.80 8.09
CA GLU A 31 9.81 -5.73 7.37
C GLU A 31 9.01 -5.00 6.25
N LEU A 32 8.90 -3.67 6.32
CA LEU A 32 8.17 -2.83 5.37
C LEU A 32 9.08 -2.53 4.18
N GLU A 33 10.39 -2.38 4.40
CA GLU A 33 11.38 -2.26 3.31
C GLU A 33 11.30 -3.46 2.38
N GLY A 34 11.28 -4.67 2.94
CA GLY A 34 11.08 -5.89 2.16
C GLY A 34 9.77 -5.87 1.39
N LEU A 35 8.66 -5.47 2.03
CA LEU A 35 7.37 -5.34 1.35
C LEU A 35 7.41 -4.31 0.21
N TRP A 36 8.12 -3.19 0.37
CA TRP A 36 8.30 -2.21 -0.71
C TRP A 36 9.12 -2.79 -1.86
N GLU A 37 10.14 -3.61 -1.58
CA GLU A 37 10.90 -4.31 -2.61
C GLU A 37 10.05 -5.36 -3.35
N ASP A 38 9.16 -6.05 -2.65
CA ASP A 38 8.18 -6.97 -3.24
C ASP A 38 7.07 -6.23 -4.04
N LEU A 39 6.70 -5.00 -3.66
CA LEU A 39 5.74 -4.17 -4.40
C LEU A 39 6.38 -3.45 -5.60
N LYS A 40 7.71 -3.34 -5.64
CA LYS A 40 8.46 -2.88 -6.83
C LYS A 40 8.45 -3.91 -7.98
N VAL A 41 7.68 -5.00 -7.86
CA VAL A 41 7.48 -5.99 -8.92
C VAL A 41 6.89 -5.30 -10.15
N ASP A 42 7.81 -5.00 -11.06
CA ASP A 42 7.64 -4.30 -12.31
C ASP A 42 7.13 -2.85 -12.19
N THR A 43 8.04 -1.90 -12.35
CA THR A 43 7.78 -0.46 -12.58
C THR A 43 6.72 -0.19 -13.66
N THR A 44 6.43 -1.18 -14.50
CA THR A 44 5.37 -1.22 -15.51
C THR A 44 3.95 -1.08 -14.93
N HIS A 45 3.74 -1.47 -13.67
CA HIS A 45 2.42 -1.52 -13.02
C HIS A 45 2.21 -0.49 -11.91
N LEU A 46 3.19 0.35 -11.62
CA LEU A 46 3.08 1.40 -10.60
C LEU A 46 1.95 2.40 -10.90
N SER A 47 1.62 2.60 -12.17
CA SER A 47 0.50 3.46 -12.61
C SER A 47 -0.88 2.80 -12.40
N ASP A 48 -0.92 1.49 -12.18
CA ASP A 48 -2.15 0.74 -11.93
C ASP A 48 -2.51 0.69 -10.44
N TYR A 49 -1.76 1.37 -9.58
CA TYR A 49 -2.05 1.45 -8.15
C TYR A 49 -2.91 2.67 -7.83
N GLY A 50 -4.00 2.45 -7.10
CA GLY A 50 -4.99 3.47 -6.76
C GLY A 50 -4.68 4.16 -5.44
N LYS A 51 -5.29 3.69 -4.36
CA LYS A 51 -5.12 4.21 -3.02
C LYS A 51 -4.30 3.26 -2.18
N MET A 52 -3.55 3.80 -1.22
CA MET A 52 -2.83 3.03 -0.22
C MET A 52 -3.12 3.56 1.17
N ALA A 53 -3.73 2.73 2.01
CA ALA A 53 -4.01 3.03 3.41
C ALA A 53 -3.03 2.29 4.32
N PHE A 54 -2.28 3.04 5.13
CA PHE A 54 -1.41 2.50 6.16
C PHE A 54 -2.04 2.72 7.54
N VAL A 55 -2.17 1.66 8.32
CA VAL A 55 -2.76 1.70 9.66
C VAL A 55 -1.73 1.20 10.67
N GLY A 56 -1.24 2.06 11.56
CA GLY A 56 -0.16 1.69 12.47
C GLY A 56 0.24 2.76 13.48
N ASP A 57 1.47 2.70 13.96
CA ASP A 57 2.08 3.67 14.89
C ASP A 57 3.17 4.54 14.22
N LYS A 58 3.64 5.57 14.94
CA LYS A 58 4.44 6.75 14.48
C LYS A 58 5.60 6.52 13.49
N LYS A 59 6.10 5.29 13.29
CA LYS A 59 7.21 5.00 12.36
C LYS A 59 6.83 5.13 10.87
N TRP A 60 5.54 5.15 10.51
CA TRP A 60 5.06 5.19 9.12
C TRP A 60 5.34 6.49 8.33
N GLN A 61 5.55 7.65 8.99
CA GLN A 61 5.67 8.93 8.29
C GLN A 61 6.89 8.97 7.36
N GLU A 62 8.00 8.38 7.79
CA GLU A 62 9.21 8.20 6.98
C GLU A 62 8.97 7.24 5.81
N TRP A 63 8.13 6.22 6.01
CA TRP A 63 7.72 5.27 4.97
C TRP A 63 6.81 5.90 3.92
N ALA A 64 5.85 6.73 4.32
CA ALA A 64 4.97 7.42 3.37
C ALA A 64 5.75 8.40 2.47
N ALA A 65 6.76 9.08 3.01
CA ALA A 65 7.65 9.92 2.20
C ALA A 65 8.46 9.09 1.18
N LYS A 66 8.93 7.90 1.55
CA LYS A 66 9.57 6.97 0.60
C LYS A 66 8.56 6.49 -0.45
N ALA A 67 7.33 6.16 -0.05
CA ALA A 67 6.28 5.71 -0.96
C ALA A 67 5.89 6.77 -2.00
N THR A 68 5.80 8.04 -1.62
CA THR A 68 5.46 9.13 -2.56
C THR A 68 6.45 9.30 -3.71
N ASP A 69 7.69 8.83 -3.56
CA ASP A 69 8.70 8.86 -4.62
C ASP A 69 8.46 7.76 -5.68
N PHE A 70 7.78 6.67 -5.31
CA PHE A 70 7.52 5.52 -6.18
C PHE A 70 6.09 5.51 -6.76
N PHE A 71 5.10 6.04 -6.03
CA PHE A 71 3.70 5.99 -6.42
C PHE A 71 3.20 7.38 -6.83
N THR A 72 3.70 7.88 -7.96
CA THR A 72 3.39 9.23 -8.45
C THR A 72 1.91 9.45 -8.82
N ASP A 73 1.14 8.38 -9.03
CA ASP A 73 -0.29 8.44 -9.41
C ASP A 73 -1.23 7.82 -8.36
N SER A 74 -0.70 7.42 -7.19
CA SER A 74 -1.48 6.80 -6.12
C SER A 74 -1.67 7.72 -4.93
N GLU A 75 -2.88 7.72 -4.36
CA GLU A 75 -3.16 8.47 -3.13
C GLU A 75 -2.71 7.65 -1.92
N VAL A 76 -1.73 8.15 -1.16
CA VAL A 76 -1.22 7.45 0.03
C VAL A 76 -1.70 8.18 1.29
N ARG A 77 -2.30 7.44 2.22
CA ARG A 77 -2.77 7.99 3.49
C ARG A 77 -2.49 7.05 4.64
N PHE A 78 -2.29 7.66 5.81
CA PHE A 78 -2.17 6.93 7.05
C PHE A 78 -3.25 7.26 8.05
N PHE A 79 -3.49 6.27 8.89
CA PHE A 79 -4.39 6.29 10.01
C PHE A 79 -3.70 5.65 11.21
N HIS A 80 -3.91 6.20 12.41
CA HIS A 80 -3.49 5.51 13.62
C HIS A 80 -4.24 4.18 13.78
N LEU A 81 -3.71 3.22 14.55
CA LEU A 81 -4.40 1.97 14.87
C LEU A 81 -5.85 2.19 15.36
N GLN A 82 -6.07 3.22 16.18
CA GLN A 82 -7.40 3.62 16.67
C GLN A 82 -8.35 4.14 15.56
N GLU A 83 -7.81 4.50 14.41
CA GLU A 83 -8.52 5.03 13.24
C GLU A 83 -8.71 3.99 12.13
N LYS A 84 -8.44 2.71 12.41
CA LYS A 84 -8.67 1.55 11.52
C LYS A 84 -10.00 1.60 10.78
N LYS A 85 -11.08 2.00 11.45
CA LYS A 85 -12.40 2.13 10.82
C LYS A 85 -12.40 3.20 9.72
N LYS A 86 -11.83 4.38 9.99
CA LYS A 86 -11.73 5.47 9.02
C LYS A 86 -10.87 5.08 7.81
N ALA A 87 -9.80 4.33 8.05
CA ALA A 87 -8.92 3.84 7.01
C ALA A 87 -9.67 2.93 6.02
N LYS A 88 -10.48 2.01 6.54
CA LYS A 88 -11.33 1.12 5.73
C LYS A 88 -12.41 1.87 4.97
N GLU A 89 -13.01 2.88 5.58
CA GLU A 89 -14.00 3.73 4.89
C GLU A 89 -13.35 4.52 3.74
N TRP A 90 -12.15 5.06 3.94
CA TRP A 90 -11.45 5.84 2.92
C TRP A 90 -10.93 4.99 1.75
N ILE A 91 -10.40 3.80 2.01
CA ILE A 91 -9.90 2.90 0.96
C ILE A 91 -11.03 2.30 0.11
N SER A 92 -12.26 2.25 0.64
CA SER A 92 -13.42 1.67 -0.06
C SER A 92 -14.24 2.71 -0.85
N GLN A 93 -13.80 3.97 -0.86
CA GLN A 93 -14.42 5.05 -1.65
C GLN A 93 -13.97 5.01 -3.10
#